data_AF-B4D959-F1
#
_entry.id   AF-B4D959-F1
#
_cell.length_a   1.000
_cell.length_b   1.000
_cell.length_c   1.000
_cell.angle_alpha   90.00
_cell.angle_beta   90.00
_cell.angle_gamma   90.00
#
_symmetry.space_group_name_H-M   'P 1'
#
loop_
_entity.id
_entity.type
_entity.pdbx_description
1 polymer ?
#
loop_
_entity_poly.entity_id
_entity_poly.type
_entity_poly.pdbx_seq_one_letter_code
_entity_poly.pdbx_strand_id
1 'polypeptide(L)'
;MSGREFEREEVAKLLTEGRVGPLEGFRSKLGRAFNAEIILNEKTEWKQKFDFEDSNGEGENGMGKALDLSQAKVLGETPQGTVYETENAFLCMPAGNGSKKPIRMGKNICQRAIPAEQALKIFTEGKTDLLPRFISKKGKPFSAYLKLDGAKVTFEFEPRQKKAKAPPAKKTPPSAEAEG
;
A
#
# COMPACT_ATOMS: atom_id res chain seq x y z
N MET A 1 -13.51 4.46 -20.07
CA MET A 1 -13.51 5.73 -20.79
C MET A 1 -12.59 6.68 -20.03
N SER A 2 -11.33 6.76 -20.44
CA SER A 2 -10.34 7.68 -19.88
C SER A 2 -10.68 9.07 -20.39
N GLY A 3 -10.87 10.06 -19.50
CA GLY A 3 -11.43 11.37 -19.84
C GLY A 3 -10.47 12.33 -20.53
N ARG A 4 -9.57 11.84 -21.38
CA ARG A 4 -8.63 12.65 -22.16
C ARG A 4 -8.87 12.45 -23.65
N GLU A 5 -8.98 13.55 -24.39
CA GLU A 5 -8.93 13.58 -25.85
C GLU A 5 -7.47 13.52 -26.31
N PHE A 6 -7.18 12.74 -27.35
CA PHE A 6 -5.84 12.65 -27.94
C PHE A 6 -5.69 13.70 -29.04
N GLU A 7 -4.54 14.38 -29.08
CA GLU A 7 -4.21 15.23 -30.21
C GLU A 7 -3.88 14.40 -31.44
N ARG A 8 -4.13 14.96 -32.64
CA ARG A 8 -3.92 14.27 -33.91
C ARG A 8 -2.48 13.75 -34.07
N GLU A 9 -1.50 14.51 -33.57
CA GLU A 9 -0.09 14.12 -33.60
C GLU A 9 0.20 12.91 -32.70
N GLU A 10 -0.49 12.82 -31.56
CA GLU A 10 -0.35 11.72 -30.60
C GLU A 10 -0.97 10.44 -31.13
N VAL A 11 -2.14 10.55 -31.78
CA VAL A 11 -2.78 9.44 -32.48
C VAL A 11 -1.91 8.96 -33.64
N ALA A 12 -1.32 9.88 -34.41
CA ALA A 12 -0.42 9.51 -35.49
C ALA A 12 0.78 8.70 -34.97
N LYS A 13 1.47 9.19 -33.93
CA LYS A 13 2.58 8.47 -33.28
C LYS A 13 2.16 7.13 -32.72
N LEU A 14 1.00 7.05 -32.09
CA LEU A 14 0.48 5.80 -31.54
C LEU A 14 0.22 4.75 -32.64
N LEU A 15 -0.30 5.16 -33.80
CA LEU A 15 -0.52 4.25 -34.92
C LEU A 15 0.77 3.90 -35.68
N THR A 16 1.76 4.80 -35.75
CA THR A 16 3.01 4.56 -36.48
C THR A 16 4.08 3.88 -35.65
N GLU A 17 4.30 4.35 -34.43
CA GLU A 17 5.32 3.84 -33.50
C GLU A 17 4.79 2.72 -32.60
N GLY A 18 3.46 2.58 -32.54
CA GLY A 18 2.80 1.61 -31.66
C GLY A 18 2.81 2.01 -30.19
N ARG A 19 3.31 3.22 -29.87
CA ARG A 19 3.35 3.80 -28.52
C ARG A 19 3.34 5.32 -28.57
N VAL A 20 2.82 5.96 -27.53
CA VAL A 20 2.83 7.42 -27.35
C VAL A 20 2.86 7.76 -25.85
N GLY A 21 3.85 8.53 -25.40
CA GLY A 21 4.03 8.86 -23.98
C GLY A 21 5.26 9.73 -23.70
N PRO A 22 5.41 10.27 -22.47
CA PRO A 22 4.47 10.23 -21.34
C PRO A 22 3.34 11.26 -21.52
N LEU A 23 2.11 10.78 -21.53
CA LEU A 23 0.93 11.57 -21.76
C LEU A 23 0.28 11.96 -20.41
N GLU A 24 0.09 13.26 -20.20
CA GLU A 24 -0.46 13.84 -18.98
C GLU A 24 -1.97 14.11 -19.07
N GLY A 25 -2.71 14.06 -17.96
CA GLY A 25 -4.16 14.36 -17.95
C GLY A 25 -5.10 13.16 -18.00
N PHE A 26 -4.61 11.93 -17.85
CA PHE A 26 -5.49 10.79 -17.58
C PHE A 26 -6.05 10.88 -16.17
N ARG A 27 -7.34 10.58 -16.00
CA ARG A 27 -7.97 10.53 -14.67
C ARG A 27 -8.31 9.09 -14.30
N SER A 28 -7.80 8.67 -13.14
CA SER A 28 -8.11 7.37 -12.55
C SER A 28 -9.58 7.30 -12.12
N LYS A 29 -10.06 6.09 -11.82
CA LYS A 29 -11.41 5.88 -11.29
C LYS A 29 -11.68 6.63 -9.97
N LEU A 30 -10.61 7.04 -9.28
CA LEU A 30 -10.64 7.87 -8.07
C LEU A 30 -10.55 9.38 -8.35
N GLY A 31 -10.52 9.80 -9.63
CA GLY A 31 -10.45 11.21 -10.04
C GLY A 31 -9.05 11.81 -10.05
N ARG A 32 -8.01 11.06 -9.64
CA ARG A 32 -6.63 11.55 -9.62
C ARG A 32 -6.04 11.59 -11.01
N ALA A 33 -5.46 12.73 -11.39
CA ALA A 33 -4.71 12.89 -12.62
C ALA A 33 -3.41 12.07 -12.54
N PHE A 34 -3.04 11.40 -13.63
CA PHE A 34 -1.80 10.65 -13.75
C PHE A 34 -1.23 10.75 -15.16
N ASN A 35 0.08 10.52 -15.25
CA ASN A 35 0.83 10.46 -16.50
C ASN A 35 1.01 9.00 -16.89
N ALA A 36 0.82 8.68 -18.16
CA ALA A 36 1.03 7.32 -18.66
C ALA A 36 1.50 7.33 -20.11
N GLU A 37 2.31 6.37 -20.49
CA GLU A 37 2.54 6.00 -21.88
C GLU A 37 1.41 5.06 -22.34
N ILE A 38 0.99 5.22 -23.58
CA ILE A 38 0.02 4.34 -24.21
C ILE A 38 0.72 3.52 -25.26
N ILE A 39 0.52 2.20 -25.21
CA ILE A 39 1.02 1.24 -26.19
C ILE A 39 -0.18 0.66 -26.92
N LEU A 40 -0.16 0.72 -28.25
CA LEU A 40 -1.17 0.17 -29.14
C LEU A 40 -0.46 -0.36 -30.39
N ASN A 41 -0.23 -1.66 -30.40
CA ASN A 41 0.39 -2.36 -31.53
C ASN A 41 -0.29 -3.71 -31.77
N GLU A 42 0.09 -4.38 -32.86
CA GLU A 42 -0.42 -5.72 -33.19
C GLU A 42 -0.15 -6.74 -32.07
N LYS A 43 0.97 -6.62 -31.35
CA LYS A 43 1.27 -7.45 -30.16
C LYS A 43 0.26 -7.26 -29.02
N THR A 44 -0.35 -6.08 -28.91
CA THR A 44 -1.45 -5.82 -27.97
C THR A 44 -2.83 -6.15 -28.57
N GLU A 45 -2.90 -6.76 -29.75
CA GLU A 45 -4.15 -7.01 -30.49
C GLU A 45 -4.96 -5.72 -30.71
N TRP A 46 -4.28 -4.59 -30.95
CA TRP A 46 -4.91 -3.26 -31.03
C TRP A 46 -5.67 -2.84 -29.76
N LYS A 47 -5.44 -3.50 -28.62
CA LYS A 47 -5.95 -3.08 -27.31
C LYS A 47 -5.00 -2.07 -26.70
N GLN A 48 -5.55 -0.90 -26.40
CA GLN A 48 -4.84 0.17 -25.70
C GLN A 48 -4.33 -0.30 -24.33
N LYS A 49 -3.00 -0.33 -24.15
CA LYS A 49 -2.34 -0.65 -22.88
C LYS A 49 -1.69 0.60 -22.31
N PHE A 50 -1.98 0.91 -21.05
CA PHE A 50 -1.32 2.00 -20.33
C PHE A 50 -0.09 1.46 -19.62
N ASP A 51 1.07 2.00 -19.96
CA ASP A 51 2.33 1.79 -19.26
C ASP A 51 2.59 3.02 -18.38
N PHE A 52 2.54 2.84 -17.07
CA PHE A 52 2.73 3.93 -16.12
C PHE A 52 4.22 4.02 -15.82
N GLU A 53 4.95 4.79 -16.63
CA GLU A 53 6.30 5.18 -16.24
C GLU A 53 6.22 6.06 -14.99
N ASP A 54 6.95 5.62 -13.97
CA ASP A 54 6.91 6.05 -12.60
C ASP A 54 6.85 7.59 -12.42
N SER A 55 5.67 8.09 -12.03
CA SER A 55 5.59 9.31 -11.24
C SER A 55 4.55 9.13 -10.15
N ASN A 56 5.06 8.67 -9.00
CA ASN A 56 4.41 8.77 -7.70
C ASN A 56 3.03 8.10 -7.59
N GLY A 57 2.95 6.84 -8.02
CA GLY A 57 1.82 5.95 -7.76
C GLY A 57 2.00 5.23 -6.42
N GLU A 58 1.56 5.83 -5.32
CA GLU A 58 1.24 5.10 -4.09
C GLU A 58 0.07 4.15 -4.36
N GLY A 59 0.37 2.99 -4.93
CA GLY A 59 -0.63 2.03 -5.38
C GLY A 59 -0.01 0.65 -5.52
N GLU A 60 -0.06 -0.11 -4.43
CA GLU A 60 0.06 -1.57 -4.37
C GLU A 60 1.39 -2.18 -4.87
N ASN A 61 2.26 -2.55 -3.91
CA ASN A 61 3.50 -3.30 -4.12
C ASN A 61 4.51 -2.62 -5.04
N GLY A 62 5.22 -1.62 -4.51
CA GLY A 62 6.47 -1.11 -5.08
C GLY A 62 7.55 -2.19 -5.15
N MET A 63 7.43 -3.11 -6.09
CA MET A 63 8.40 -4.18 -6.36
C MET A 63 9.20 -3.91 -7.65
N GLY A 64 9.02 -2.73 -8.25
CA GLY A 64 9.66 -2.35 -9.53
C GLY A 64 10.73 -1.26 -9.46
N LYS A 65 10.91 -0.56 -8.33
CA LYS A 65 12.01 0.40 -8.18
C LYS A 65 13.24 -0.33 -7.63
N ALA A 66 14.36 -0.19 -8.34
CA ALA A 66 15.68 -0.52 -7.78
C ALA A 66 15.76 0.07 -6.38
N LEU A 67 16.09 -0.78 -5.41
CA LEU A 67 16.21 -0.41 -4.02
C LEU A 67 17.35 0.60 -3.90
N ASP A 68 17.04 1.90 -3.85
CA ASP A 68 18.05 2.90 -3.51
C ASP A 68 18.34 2.78 -2.01
N LEU A 69 19.42 2.06 -1.70
CA LEU A 69 19.91 1.85 -0.35
C LEU A 69 20.90 2.95 0.08
N SER A 70 21.18 3.91 -0.80
CA SER A 70 22.16 4.99 -0.59
C SER A 70 21.83 5.85 0.63
N GLN A 71 20.54 6.02 0.94
CA GLN A 71 20.05 6.76 2.10
C GLN A 71 19.47 5.88 3.21
N ALA A 72 19.66 4.55 3.13
CA ALA A 72 19.05 3.62 4.07
C ALA A 72 19.83 3.59 5.39
N LYS A 73 19.14 3.80 6.51
CA LYS A 73 19.69 3.71 7.87
C LYS A 73 19.64 2.27 8.38
N VAL A 74 20.75 1.73 8.84
CA VAL A 74 20.76 0.40 9.47
C VAL A 74 20.07 0.48 10.84
N LEU A 75 19.00 -0.30 11.02
CA LEU A 75 18.30 -0.40 12.31
C LEU A 75 18.91 -1.48 13.20
N GLY A 76 19.34 -2.60 12.60
CA GLY A 76 19.94 -3.71 13.33
C GLY A 76 19.97 -5.00 12.55
N GLU A 77 20.53 -6.04 13.15
CA GLU A 77 20.59 -7.39 12.59
C GLU A 77 19.52 -8.28 13.23
N THR A 78 18.88 -9.10 12.41
CA THR A 78 17.84 -10.04 12.82
C THR A 78 18.18 -11.44 12.29
N PRO A 79 17.54 -12.52 12.80
CA PRO A 79 17.73 -13.87 12.25
C PRO A 79 17.39 -13.98 10.76
N GLN A 80 16.58 -13.04 10.24
CA GLN A 80 16.22 -12.96 8.83
C GLN A 80 17.23 -12.19 7.99
N GLY A 81 18.12 -11.42 8.61
CA GLY A 81 19.11 -10.58 7.94
C GLY A 81 19.25 -9.19 8.55
N THR A 82 19.98 -8.33 7.85
CA THR A 82 20.21 -6.93 8.24
C THR A 82 19.01 -6.08 7.85
N VAL A 83 18.48 -5.32 8.81
CA VAL A 83 17.31 -4.45 8.64
C VAL A 83 17.76 -3.02 8.38
N TYR A 84 17.21 -2.45 7.32
CA TYR A 84 17.44 -1.10 6.85
C TYR A 84 16.13 -0.31 6.86
N GLU A 85 16.22 0.94 7.26
CA GLU A 85 15.17 1.94 7.24
C GLU A 85 15.42 2.92 6.09
N THR A 86 14.52 2.97 5.13
CA THR A 86 14.50 3.99 4.06
C THR A 86 13.45 5.04 4.37
N GLU A 87 13.35 6.10 3.58
CA GLU A 87 12.34 7.13 3.76
C GLU A 87 10.89 6.58 3.76
N ASN A 88 10.60 5.59 2.91
CA ASN A 88 9.23 5.11 2.66
C ASN A 88 8.99 3.63 3.04
N ALA A 89 10.04 2.89 3.40
CA ALA A 89 9.96 1.46 3.68
C ALA A 89 11.04 0.96 4.66
N PHE A 90 10.78 -0.18 5.29
CA PHE A 90 11.75 -1.01 5.98
C PHE A 90 12.13 -2.19 5.08
N LEU A 91 13.41 -2.55 5.08
CA LEU A 91 13.99 -3.56 4.22
C LEU A 91 14.81 -4.53 5.04
N CYS A 92 14.54 -5.82 4.94
CA CYS A 92 15.40 -6.84 5.52
C CYS A 92 16.17 -7.54 4.40
N MET A 93 17.49 -7.36 4.40
CA MET A 93 18.40 -8.03 3.48
C MET A 93 18.94 -9.30 4.14
N PRO A 94 18.64 -10.50 3.61
CA PRO A 94 19.14 -11.74 4.18
C PRO A 94 20.67 -11.80 4.14
N ALA A 95 21.26 -12.26 5.24
CA ALA A 95 22.69 -12.51 5.30
C ALA A 95 23.01 -13.82 4.56
N GLY A 96 23.61 -13.71 3.37
CA GLY A 96 24.17 -14.84 2.62
C GLY A 96 23.52 -15.11 1.26
N ASN A 97 24.28 -15.81 0.40
CA ASN A 97 23.96 -16.15 -0.99
C ASN A 97 22.83 -17.20 -1.14
N GLY A 98 21.98 -17.36 -0.13
CA GLY A 98 20.79 -18.22 -0.19
C GLY A 98 19.69 -17.49 -0.93
N SER A 99 18.92 -18.22 -1.74
CA SER A 99 17.84 -17.75 -2.64
C SER A 99 16.65 -17.04 -1.96
N LYS A 100 16.83 -16.44 -0.78
CA LYS A 100 15.84 -15.65 -0.06
C LYS A 100 15.80 -14.24 -0.66
N LYS A 101 14.62 -13.83 -1.09
CA LYS A 101 14.38 -12.48 -1.61
C LYS A 101 14.45 -11.47 -0.46
N PRO A 102 14.94 -10.24 -0.70
CA PRO A 102 14.87 -9.18 0.29
C PRO A 102 13.41 -8.91 0.65
N ILE A 103 13.15 -8.77 1.95
CA ILE A 103 11.79 -8.55 2.45
C ILE A 103 11.58 -7.05 2.55
N ARG A 104 10.53 -6.56 1.90
CA ARG A 104 10.18 -5.13 1.91
C ARG A 104 8.86 -4.90 2.62
N MET A 105 8.84 -3.93 3.52
CA MET A 105 7.67 -3.50 4.26
C MET A 105 7.51 -1.98 4.12
N GLY A 106 6.33 -1.47 3.77
CA GLY A 106 6.09 -0.03 3.76
C GLY A 106 6.12 0.57 5.17
N LYS A 107 6.63 1.80 5.32
CA LYS A 107 6.55 2.56 6.57
C LYS A 107 5.12 2.93 6.92
N ASN A 108 4.28 3.14 5.91
CA ASN A 108 2.88 3.45 6.06
C ASN A 108 2.01 2.29 5.56
N ILE A 109 1.20 1.73 6.45
CA ILE A 109 0.29 0.62 6.16
C ILE A 109 -1.11 1.06 6.56
N CYS A 110 -2.08 1.04 5.64
CA CYS A 110 -3.46 1.46 5.92
C CYS A 110 -3.56 2.81 6.66
N GLN A 111 -2.86 3.84 6.15
CA GLN A 111 -2.78 5.20 6.73
C GLN A 111 -2.15 5.29 8.13
N ARG A 112 -1.50 4.23 8.59
CA ARG A 112 -0.77 4.20 9.86
C ARG A 112 0.73 4.08 9.61
N ALA A 113 1.50 5.02 10.15
CA ALA A 113 2.96 4.89 10.22
C ALA A 113 3.33 3.80 11.24
N ILE A 114 4.18 2.86 10.82
CA ILE A 114 4.70 1.78 11.65
C ILE A 114 6.02 2.24 12.27
N PRO A 115 6.16 2.19 13.61
CA PRO A 115 7.41 2.55 14.26
C PRO A 115 8.50 1.51 13.96
N ALA A 116 9.76 1.96 13.93
CA ALA A 116 10.91 1.10 13.64
C ALA A 116 11.01 -0.10 14.60
N GLU A 117 10.62 0.07 15.86
CA GLU A 117 10.59 -1.01 16.86
C GLU A 117 9.67 -2.16 16.45
N GLN A 118 8.50 -1.83 15.88
CA GLN A 118 7.52 -2.82 15.43
C GLN A 118 7.95 -3.46 14.12
N ALA A 119 8.58 -2.71 13.23
CA ALA A 119 9.20 -3.27 12.03
C ALA A 119 10.29 -4.28 12.41
N LEU A 120 11.15 -3.94 13.36
CA LEU A 120 12.19 -4.83 13.87
C LEU A 120 11.57 -6.11 14.46
N LYS A 121 10.51 -6.00 15.28
CA LYS A 121 9.76 -7.17 15.77
C LYS A 121 9.22 -8.07 14.66
N ILE A 122 8.69 -7.52 13.56
CA ILE A 122 8.24 -8.34 12.42
C ILE A 122 9.41 -9.15 11.84
N PHE A 123 10.58 -8.53 11.70
CA PHE A 123 11.75 -9.22 11.15
C PHE A 123 12.41 -10.18 12.14
N THR A 124 12.24 -9.97 13.46
CA THR A 124 12.81 -10.84 14.49
C THR A 124 11.88 -11.98 14.92
N GLU A 125 10.64 -11.65 15.29
CA GLU A 125 9.61 -12.58 15.80
C GLU A 125 8.67 -13.09 14.71
N GLY A 126 8.62 -12.42 13.54
CA GLY A 126 7.65 -12.73 12.49
C GLY A 126 6.28 -12.11 12.70
N LYS A 127 6.05 -11.38 13.81
CA LYS A 127 4.77 -10.77 14.16
C LYS A 127 4.94 -9.51 15.03
N THR A 128 4.08 -8.51 14.85
CA THR A 128 3.98 -7.33 15.76
C THR A 128 3.08 -7.59 16.97
N ASP A 129 3.04 -6.61 17.87
CA ASP A 129 1.95 -6.43 18.81
C ASP A 129 0.66 -5.93 18.13
N LEU A 130 -0.42 -5.81 18.91
CA LEU A 130 -1.70 -5.30 18.43
C LEU A 130 -1.55 -3.81 18.13
N LEU A 131 -1.51 -3.47 16.85
CA LEU A 131 -1.42 -2.09 16.41
C LEU A 131 -2.83 -1.54 16.20
N PRO A 132 -3.25 -0.52 16.98
CA PRO A 132 -4.54 0.11 16.79
C PRO A 132 -4.49 1.15 15.66
N ARG A 133 -5.68 1.58 15.23
CA ARG A 133 -5.87 2.80 14.42
C ARG A 133 -5.45 2.66 12.96
N PHE A 134 -5.45 1.45 12.40
CA PHE A 134 -5.38 1.24 10.96
C PHE A 134 -6.68 1.67 10.29
N ILE A 135 -6.63 2.33 9.14
CA ILE A 135 -7.83 2.78 8.42
C ILE A 135 -8.14 1.79 7.30
N SER A 136 -9.30 1.15 7.38
CA SER A 136 -9.79 0.23 6.33
C SER A 136 -10.15 0.97 5.05
N LYS A 137 -10.31 0.25 3.95
CA LYS A 137 -10.82 0.81 2.68
C LYS A 137 -12.18 1.53 2.84
N LYS A 138 -12.95 1.20 3.89
CA LYS A 138 -14.23 1.83 4.24
C LYS A 138 -14.08 3.05 5.19
N GLY A 139 -12.85 3.49 5.47
CA GLY A 139 -12.54 4.61 6.36
C GLY A 139 -12.67 4.31 7.86
N LYS A 140 -13.01 3.08 8.25
CA LYS A 140 -13.17 2.72 9.67
C LYS A 140 -11.83 2.33 10.30
N PRO A 141 -11.49 2.86 11.49
CA PRO A 141 -10.31 2.45 12.22
C PRO A 141 -10.47 1.02 12.76
N PHE A 142 -9.41 0.21 12.68
CA PHE A 142 -9.35 -1.14 13.22
C PHE A 142 -7.98 -1.39 13.87
N SER A 143 -7.93 -2.41 14.72
CA SER A 143 -6.70 -2.91 15.33
C SER A 143 -6.36 -4.26 14.75
N ALA A 144 -5.08 -4.50 14.47
CA ALA A 144 -4.60 -5.77 13.91
C ALA A 144 -3.13 -6.00 14.30
N TYR A 145 -2.71 -7.26 14.27
CA TYR A 145 -1.30 -7.62 14.22
C TYR A 145 -0.82 -7.63 12.77
N LEU A 146 0.43 -7.31 12.56
CA LEU A 146 1.12 -7.52 11.30
C LEU A 146 1.98 -8.77 11.44
N LYS A 147 1.80 -9.74 10.54
CA LYS A 147 2.54 -10.99 10.49
C LYS A 147 3.30 -11.07 9.19
N LEU A 148 4.52 -11.58 9.26
CA LEU A 148 5.31 -11.89 8.09
C LEU A 148 4.92 -13.26 7.54
N ASP A 149 4.40 -13.28 6.32
CA ASP A 149 4.07 -14.48 5.55
C ASP A 149 5.07 -14.61 4.38
N GLY A 150 6.13 -15.38 4.60
CA GLY A 150 7.25 -15.50 3.68
C GLY A 150 7.99 -14.17 3.50
N ALA A 151 7.72 -13.47 2.38
CA ALA A 151 8.32 -12.18 2.06
C ALA A 151 7.29 -11.03 2.04
N LYS A 152 6.05 -11.27 2.49
CA LYS A 152 4.96 -10.29 2.51
C LYS A 152 4.45 -10.07 3.93
N VAL A 153 4.13 -8.82 4.27
CA VAL A 153 3.46 -8.50 5.53
C VAL A 153 1.95 -8.61 5.34
N THR A 154 1.31 -9.43 6.16
CA THR A 154 -0.14 -9.69 6.17
C THR A 154 -0.75 -9.27 7.49
N PHE A 155 -2.05 -8.97 7.50
CA PHE A 155 -2.77 -8.64 8.73
C PHE A 155 -3.31 -9.90 9.39
N GLU A 156 -3.05 -10.05 10.69
CA GLU A 156 -3.67 -11.06 11.53
C GLU A 156 -4.55 -10.34 12.56
N PHE A 157 -5.85 -10.62 12.52
CA PHE A 157 -6.80 -10.01 13.45
C PHE A 157 -6.99 -10.95 14.64
N GLU A 158 -7.16 -10.39 15.84
CA GLU A 158 -7.60 -11.20 16.98
C GLU A 158 -8.89 -11.93 16.60
N PRO A 159 -9.01 -13.24 16.90
CA PRO A 159 -10.27 -13.94 16.78
C PRO A 159 -11.26 -13.12 17.60
N ARG A 160 -12.25 -12.53 16.92
CA ARG A 160 -13.22 -11.65 17.56
C ARG A 160 -13.69 -12.35 18.81
N GLN A 161 -13.31 -11.85 19.99
CA GLN A 161 -14.09 -12.16 21.18
C GLN A 161 -15.50 -11.78 20.77
N LYS A 162 -16.38 -12.79 20.67
CA LYS A 162 -17.80 -12.56 20.43
C LYS A 162 -18.16 -11.52 21.48
N LYS A 163 -18.35 -10.26 21.08
CA LYS A 163 -18.93 -9.28 21.98
C LYS A 163 -20.23 -9.92 22.39
N ALA A 164 -20.28 -10.43 23.62
CA ALA A 164 -21.53 -10.77 24.27
C ALA A 164 -22.42 -9.56 24.01
N LYS A 165 -23.58 -9.82 23.39
CA LYS A 165 -24.57 -8.81 23.05
C LYS A 165 -24.67 -7.87 24.26
N ALA A 166 -24.30 -6.60 24.08
CA ALA A 166 -24.70 -5.59 25.05
C ALA A 166 -26.23 -5.70 25.14
N PRO A 167 -26.81 -5.86 26.34
CA PRO A 167 -28.26 -5.85 26.47
C PRO A 167 -28.78 -4.52 25.92
N PRO A 168 -29.94 -4.53 25.22
CA PRO A 168 -30.49 -3.31 24.64
C PRO A 168 -30.69 -2.28 25.75
N ALA A 169 -30.17 -1.08 25.53
CA ALA A 169 -30.43 0.07 26.39
C ALA A 169 -31.95 0.24 26.52
N LYS A 170 -32.49 -0.06 27.70
CA LYS A 170 -33.86 0.30 28.06
C LYS A 170 -33.94 1.83 27.99
N LYS A 171 -34.79 2.32 27.09
CA LYS A 171 -35.28 3.70 27.10
C LYS A 171 -35.98 3.92 28.44
N THR A 172 -35.42 4.76 29.30
CA THR A 172 -36.17 5.36 30.40
C THR A 172 -36.86 6.61 29.84
N PRO A 173 -38.19 6.76 29.98
CA PRO A 173 -38.89 7.97 29.57
C PRO A 173 -38.50 9.17 30.45
N PRO A 174 -38.68 10.42 29.97
CA PRO A 174 -38.35 11.61 30.74
C PRO A 174 -39.35 11.77 31.90
N SER A 175 -38.85 11.83 33.13
CA SER A 175 -39.64 12.32 34.27
C SER A 175 -39.50 13.83 34.31
N ALA A 176 -40.64 14.51 34.13
CA ALA A 176 -40.80 15.92 34.36
C ALA A 176 -40.86 16.18 35.87
N GLU A 177 -40.03 17.08 36.38
CA GLU A 177 -40.27 17.82 37.61
C GLU A 177 -39.66 19.22 37.41
N ALA A 178 -40.54 20.18 37.14
CA ALA A 178 -40.30 21.60 37.28
C ALA A 178 -41.22 22.06 38.41
N GLU A 179 -40.62 22.42 39.55
CA GLU A 179 -41.28 23.11 40.65
C GLU A 179 -40.53 24.44 40.83
N GLY A 180 -41.29 25.54 40.79
CA GLY A 180 -40.83 26.92 40.86
C GLY A 180 -41.98 27.86 40.57
#